data_AF-A0A510KGB4-F1
#
_entry.id   AF-A0A510KGB4-F1
#
_cell.length_a   1.000
_cell.length_b   1.000
_cell.length_c   1.000
_cell.angle_alpha   90.00
_cell.angle_beta   90.00
_cell.angle_gamma   90.00
#
_symmetry.space_group_name_H-M   'P 1'
#
loop_
_entity.id
_entity.type
_entity.pdbx_description
1 polymer ?
#
loop_
_entity_poly.entity_id
_entity_poly.type
_entity_poly.pdbx_seq_one_letter_code
_entity_poly.pdbx_strand_id
1 'polypeptide(L)' 'MDKMCELAKAISDLKLTRQDIRKGLSGFEVLTISKRCRLTVNETRNLIDYILEKNTNLKFLKNKGDNKNEI' A
#
# COMPACT_ATOMS: atom_id res chain seq x y z
N MET A 1 -8.93 -12.94 11.51
CA MET A 1 -7.77 -12.86 10.61
C MET A 1 -7.40 -11.39 10.48
N ASP A 2 -6.10 -11.07 10.51
CA ASP A 2 -5.67 -9.68 10.34
C ASP A 2 -5.94 -9.24 8.89
N LYS A 3 -6.75 -8.19 8.71
CA LYS A 3 -7.13 -7.65 7.39
C LYS A 3 -5.89 -7.25 6.57
N MET A 4 -4.81 -6.83 7.23
CA MET A 4 -3.53 -6.54 6.59
C MET A 4 -2.90 -7.78 5.96
N CYS A 5 -3.03 -8.94 6.61
CA CYS A 5 -2.47 -10.20 6.13
C CYS A 5 -3.25 -10.74 4.92
N GLU A 6 -4.58 -10.62 4.93
CA GLU A 6 -5.41 -10.95 3.76
C GLU A 6 -5.12 -10.04 2.57
N LEU A 7 -4.92 -8.73 2.82
CA LEU A 7 -4.55 -7.77 1.79
C LEU A 7 -3.18 -8.09 1.19
N ALA A 8 -2.18 -8.39 2.01
CA ALA A 8 -0.85 -8.79 1.55
C ALA A 8 -0.90 -10.07 0.70
N LYS A 9 -1.70 -11.07 1.09
CA LYS A 9 -1.93 -12.27 0.28
C LYS A 9 -2.62 -11.95 -1.05
N ALA A 10 -3.66 -11.10 -1.04
CA ALA A 10 -4.35 -10.72 -2.26
C ALA A 10 -3.43 -9.97 -3.24
N ILE A 11 -2.59 -9.06 -2.74
CA ILE A 11 -1.56 -8.37 -3.51
C ILE A 11 -0.54 -9.36 -4.09
N SER A 12 -0.07 -10.31 -3.27
CA SER A 12 0.88 -11.34 -3.68
C SER A 12 0.33 -12.27 -4.76
N ASP A 13 -0.92 -12.70 -4.61
CA ASP A 13 -1.60 -13.59 -5.57
C ASP A 13 -1.84 -12.91 -6.92
N LEU A 14 -2.11 -11.60 -6.90
CA LEU A 14 -2.21 -10.78 -8.10
C LEU A 14 -0.85 -10.41 -8.70
N LYS A 15 0.26 -10.86 -8.07
CA LYS A 15 1.63 -10.55 -8.46
C LYS A 15 1.89 -9.04 -8.59
N LEU A 16 1.18 -8.24 -7.79
CA LEU A 16 1.31 -6.79 -7.81
C LEU A 16 2.60 -6.39 -7.13
N THR A 17 3.40 -5.59 -7.83
CA THR A 17 4.62 -5.04 -7.26
C THR A 17 4.32 -3.73 -6.55
N ARG A 18 5.25 -3.30 -5.70
CA ARG A 18 5.20 -1.96 -5.09
C ARG A 18 5.13 -0.83 -6.13
N GLN A 19 5.70 -1.03 -7.31
CA GLN A 19 5.61 -0.03 -8.38
C GLN A 19 4.22 0.06 -8.99
N ASP A 20 3.54 -1.08 -9.17
CA ASP A 20 2.17 -1.12 -9.70
C ASP A 20 1.21 -0.44 -8.73
N ILE A 21 1.34 -0.74 -7.45
CA ILE A 21 0.55 -0.09 -6.39
C ILE A 21 0.81 1.43 -6.37
N ARG A 22 2.06 1.87 -6.55
CA ARG A 22 2.42 3.30 -6.57
C ARG A 22 1.95 4.02 -7.84
N LYS A 23 1.89 3.34 -8.98
CA LYS A 23 1.32 3.87 -10.23
C LYS A 23 -0.20 3.98 -10.16
N GLY A 24 -0.82 3.28 -9.20
CA GLY A 24 -2.25 3.21 -9.01
C GLY A 24 -2.78 1.91 -9.59
N LEU A 25 -3.56 1.19 -8.77
CA LEU A 25 -4.20 -0.04 -9.19
C LEU A 25 -5.41 0.24 -10.09
N SER A 26 -5.59 -0.61 -11.09
CA SER A 26 -6.77 -0.64 -11.92
C SER A 26 -8.03 -0.93 -11.11
N GLY A 27 -9.19 -0.51 -11.62
CA GLY A 27 -10.47 -0.82 -10.98
C GLY A 27 -10.72 -2.33 -10.82
N PHE A 28 -10.19 -3.15 -11.74
CA PHE A 28 -10.26 -4.60 -11.65
C PHE A 28 -9.44 -5.16 -10.49
N GLU A 29 -8.21 -4.70 -10.30
CA GLU A 29 -7.34 -5.13 -9.19
C GLU A 29 -7.94 -4.72 -7.84
N VAL A 30 -8.40 -3.47 -7.72
CA VAL A 30 -9.05 -2.98 -6.49
C VAL A 30 -10.31 -3.79 -6.18
N LEU A 31 -11.15 -4.09 -7.18
CA LEU A 31 -12.35 -4.90 -7.01
C LEU A 31 -12.03 -6.34 -6.62
N THR A 32 -10.96 -6.91 -7.17
CA THR A 32 -10.55 -8.28 -6.87
C THR A 32 -10.03 -8.39 -5.44
N ILE A 33 -9.20 -7.44 -5.01
CA ILE A 33 -8.71 -7.35 -3.64
C ILE A 33 -9.88 -7.13 -2.67
N SER A 34 -10.79 -6.20 -2.98
CA SER A 34 -11.92 -5.89 -2.09
C SER A 34 -12.81 -7.11 -1.86
N LYS A 35 -13.10 -7.89 -2.90
CA LYS A 35 -13.86 -9.14 -2.79
C LYS A 35 -13.14 -10.19 -1.94
N ARG A 36 -11.83 -10.35 -2.10
CA ARG A 36 -11.04 -11.32 -1.33
C ARG A 36 -10.93 -10.96 0.15
N CYS A 37 -10.68 -9.69 0.44
CA CYS A 37 -10.54 -9.19 1.82
C CYS A 37 -11.90 -8.91 2.48
N ARG A 38 -13.02 -9.13 1.77
CA ARG A 38 -14.39 -8.78 2.21
C ARG A 38 -14.51 -7.32 2.65
N LEU A 39 -13.88 -6.45 1.88
CA LEU A 39 -13.86 -5.00 2.08
C LEU A 39 -14.66 -4.31 0.99
N THR A 40 -15.11 -3.10 1.30
CA THR A 40 -15.58 -2.19 0.25
C THR A 40 -14.40 -1.75 -0.62
N VAL A 41 -14.71 -1.32 -1.84
CA VAL A 41 -13.72 -0.72 -2.76
C VAL A 41 -13.05 0.49 -2.10
N ASN A 42 -13.81 1.27 -1.31
CA ASN A 42 -13.29 2.45 -0.63
C ASN A 42 -12.30 2.09 0.50
N GLU A 43 -12.65 1.12 1.36
CA GLU A 43 -11.72 0.64 2.40
C GLU A 43 -10.44 0.04 1.81
N THR A 44 -10.57 -0.65 0.67
CA THR A 44 -9.42 -1.24 -0.02
C THR A 44 -8.45 -0.16 -0.51
N ARG A 45 -8.97 0.93 -1.09
CA ARG A 45 -8.15 2.09 -1.48
C ARG A 45 -7.47 2.74 -0.28
N ASN A 46 -8.22 2.98 0.80
CA ASN A 46 -7.66 3.56 2.03
C ASN A 46 -6.54 2.71 2.62
N LEU A 47 -6.68 1.37 2.61
CA LEU A 47 -5.61 0.49 3.09
C LEU A 47 -4.40 0.47 2.17
N ILE A 48 -4.59 0.50 0.86
CA ILE A 48 -3.50 0.62 -0.10
C ILE A 48 -2.73 1.92 0.11
N ASP A 49 -3.46 3.04 0.26
CA ASP A 49 -2.86 4.35 0.53
C ASP A 49 -2.13 4.35 1.87
N TYR A 50 -2.71 3.77 2.92
CA TYR A 50 -2.05 3.62 4.21
C TYR A 50 -0.75 2.80 4.13
N ILE A 51 -0.75 1.69 3.37
CA ILE A 51 0.45 0.88 3.12
C ILE A 51 1.48 1.69 2.34
N LEU A 52 1.07 2.42 1.30
CA LEU A 52 1.94 3.30 0.54
C LEU A 52 2.55 4.38 1.43
N GLU A 53 1.76 5.04 2.27
CA GLU A 53 2.20 6.09 3.18
C GLU A 53 3.19 5.55 4.21
N LYS A 54 2.89 4.44 4.88
CA LYS A 54 3.79 3.80 5.86
C LYS A 54 5.09 3.32 5.22
N ASN A 55 5.03 2.74 4.02
CA ASN A 55 6.22 2.30 3.28
C ASN A 55 7.02 3.47 2.69
N THR A 56 6.39 4.60 2.41
CA THR A 56 7.05 5.82 1.89
C THR A 56 7.69 6.61 3.02
N ASN A 57 7.05 6.66 4.19
CA ASN A 57 7.64 7.21 5.41
C ASN A 57 8.87 6.44 5.87
N LEU A 58 9.02 5.14 5.57
CA LEU A 58 10.29 4.43 5.79
C LEU A 58 11.47 4.99 4.96
N LYS A 59 11.21 5.56 3.78
CA LYS A 59 12.23 6.27 2.99
C LYS A 59 12.42 7.72 3.48
N PHE A 60 11.36 8.37 3.93
CA PHE A 60 11.43 9.75 4.44
C PHE A 60 12.08 9.82 5.82
N LEU A 61 11.84 8.85 6.72
CA LEU A 61 12.47 8.76 8.04
C LEU A 61 13.97 8.44 7.94
N LYS A 62 14.42 7.78 6.87
CA LYS A 62 15.85 7.55 6.63
C LYS A 62 16.56 8.78 6.05
N ASN A 63 15.84 9.70 5.41
CA ASN A 63 16.37 10.95 4.86
C ASN A 63 16.07 12.19 5.71
N LYS A 64 15.29 12.06 6.79
CA LYS A 64 15.01 13.14 7.76
C LYS A 64 15.82 12.95 9.06
N GLY A 65 17.02 12.37 8.93
CA GLY A 65 18.02 12.24 9.98
C GLY A 65 19.35 12.95 9.67
N ASP A 66 19.67 13.16 8.39
CA ASP A 66 20.96 13.70 7.93
C ASP A 66 20.82 14.99 7.11
N ASN A 67 19.99 15.92 7.55
CA ASN A 67 20.06 17.28 7.03
C ASN A 67 20.09 18.29 8.18
N LYS A 68 21.13 18.14 9.03
CA LYS A 68 21.72 19.28 9.74
C LYS A 68 22.49 20.09 8.72
N ASN A 69 21.78 20.90 7.94
CA ASN A 69 22.43 21.96 7.19
C ASN A 69 22.67 23.09 8.20
N GLU A 70 23.91 23.17 8.69
CA GLU A 70 24.48 24.40 9.25
C GLU A 70 24.32 25.51 8.22
N ILE A 71 23.55 26.55 8.56
CA ILE A 71 23.83 27.95 8.18
C ILE A 71 23.43 28.80 9.39
#